data_AF-A0A2G0VLM4-F1
#
_entry.id   AF-A0A2G0VLM4-F1
#
_cell.length_a   1.000
_cell.length_b   1.000
_cell.length_c   1.000
_cell.angle_alpha   90.00
_cell.angle_beta   90.00
_cell.angle_gamma   90.00
#
_symmetry.space_group_name_H-M   'P 1'
#
loop_
_entity.id
_entity.type
_entity.pdbx_description
1 polymer ?
#
loop_
_entity_poly.entity_id
_entity_poly.type
_entity_poly.pdbx_seq_one_letter_code
_entity_poly.pdbx_strand_id
1 'polypeptide(L)'
;MISDSLRSVNQQIEKTIAALRDKCSASDEVVVADYLKRYEASLALIGTGSKQNLEASLKGLLNCTRGYLETTSHHDQEFLAEMYETERLIKQLLKDELL
;
A
#
# COMPACT_ATOMS: atom_id res chain seq x y z
N MET A 1 13.18 16.75 5.90
CA MET A 1 12.74 15.89 7.03
C MET A 1 11.38 15.33 6.65
N ILE A 2 11.18 14.01 6.71
CA ILE A 2 9.90 13.37 6.37
C ILE A 2 8.88 13.75 7.45
N SER A 3 7.66 14.14 7.07
CA SER A 3 6.57 14.44 8.02
C SER A 3 6.19 13.21 8.83
N ASP A 4 5.67 13.37 10.06
CA ASP A 4 5.27 12.24 10.90
C ASP A 4 4.16 11.39 10.23
N SER A 5 3.29 12.04 9.45
CA SER A 5 2.27 11.36 8.64
C SER A 5 2.90 10.53 7.53
N LEU A 6 3.89 11.06 6.80
CA LEU A 6 4.58 10.29 5.75
C LEU A 6 5.43 9.16 6.35
N ARG A 7 5.99 9.34 7.55
CA ARG A 7 6.66 8.27 8.30
C ARG A 7 5.70 7.14 8.66
N SER A 8 4.50 7.48 9.12
CA SER A 8 3.45 6.50 9.45
C SER A 8 3.02 5.71 8.20
N VAL A 9 2.83 6.39 7.07
CA VAL A 9 2.55 5.74 5.78
C VAL A 9 3.69 4.82 5.35
N ASN A 10 4.94 5.25 5.48
CA ASN A 10 6.11 4.42 5.15
C ASN A 10 6.12 3.11 5.95
N GLN A 11 5.97 3.21 7.27
CA GLN A 11 5.96 2.04 8.16
C GLN A 11 4.79 1.10 7.85
N GLN A 12 3.63 1.65 7.49
CA GLN A 12 2.48 0.83 7.12
C GLN A 12 2.68 0.12 5.77
N ILE A 13 3.27 0.79 4.77
CA ILE A 13 3.61 0.17 3.48
C ILE A 13 4.58 -1.00 3.69
N GLU A 14 5.58 -0.86 4.56
CA GLU A 14 6.53 -1.94 4.89
C GLU A 14 5.81 -3.17 5.49
N LYS A 15 4.86 -2.96 6.40
CA LYS A 15 4.04 -4.05 6.97
C LYS A 15 3.18 -4.74 5.92
N THR A 16 2.52 -3.96 5.06
CA THR A 16 1.68 -4.50 4.00
C THR A 16 2.50 -5.29 2.98
N ILE A 17 3.72 -4.83 2.65
CA ILE A 17 4.65 -5.59 1.80
C ILE A 17 4.99 -6.95 2.44
N ALA A 18 5.26 -7.00 3.74
CA ALA A 18 5.53 -8.25 4.43
C ALA A 18 4.33 -9.22 4.32
N ALA A 19 3.13 -8.75 4.63
CA ALA A 19 1.91 -9.57 4.54
C ALA A 19 1.60 -10.03 3.10
N LEU A 20 1.83 -9.17 2.10
CA LEU A 20 1.68 -9.52 0.68
C LEU A 20 2.71 -10.56 0.24
N ARG A 21 3.96 -10.50 0.73
CA ARG A 21 5.00 -11.50 0.46
C ARG A 21 4.65 -12.86 1.06
N ASP A 22 4.13 -12.86 2.29
CA ASP A 22 3.66 -14.09 2.94
C ASP A 22 2.52 -14.71 2.14
N LYS A 23 1.55 -13.89 1.70
CA LYS A 23 0.45 -14.33 0.83
C LYS A 23 0.94 -14.89 -0.51
N CYS A 24 1.84 -14.19 -1.20
CA CYS A 24 2.44 -14.67 -2.46
C CYS A 24 3.24 -15.97 -2.28
N SER A 25 3.80 -16.22 -1.09
CA SER A 25 4.50 -17.48 -0.80
C SER A 25 3.53 -18.62 -0.53
N ALA A 26 2.30 -18.31 -0.12
CA ALA A 26 1.25 -19.27 0.19
C ALA A 26 0.27 -19.51 -0.99
N SER A 27 0.19 -18.62 -1.98
CA SER A 27 -0.66 -18.78 -3.16
C SER A 27 -0.08 -18.19 -4.44
N ASP A 28 -0.43 -18.78 -5.59
CA ASP A 28 -0.02 -18.31 -6.93
C ASP A 28 -0.96 -17.22 -7.50
N GLU A 29 -1.57 -16.42 -6.63
CA GLU A 29 -2.51 -15.37 -7.03
C GLU A 29 -1.77 -14.21 -7.71
N VAL A 30 -1.82 -14.16 -9.04
CA VAL A 30 -1.18 -13.12 -9.87
C VAL A 30 -1.56 -11.70 -9.43
N VAL A 31 -2.80 -11.49 -8.97
CA VAL A 31 -3.27 -10.19 -8.50
C VAL A 31 -2.51 -9.71 -7.25
N VAL A 32 -2.17 -10.63 -6.33
CA VAL A 32 -1.41 -10.30 -5.11
C VAL A 32 0.02 -9.93 -5.47
N ALA A 33 0.63 -10.66 -6.42
CA ALA A 33 1.97 -10.35 -6.91
C ALA A 33 2.04 -8.99 -7.62
N ASP A 34 0.98 -8.58 -8.34
CA ASP A 34 0.91 -7.24 -8.93
C ASP A 34 0.81 -6.15 -7.86
N TYR A 35 -0.02 -6.35 -6.82
CA TYR A 35 -0.10 -5.40 -5.71
C TYR A 35 1.22 -5.28 -4.97
N LEU A 36 1.91 -6.39 -4.68
CA LEU A 36 3.23 -6.36 -4.05
C LEU A 36 4.20 -5.44 -4.80
N LYS A 37 4.29 -5.58 -6.14
CA LYS A 37 5.15 -4.72 -6.97
C LYS A 37 4.79 -3.24 -6.87
N ARG A 38 3.50 -2.90 -6.82
CA ARG A 38 3.04 -1.51 -6.67
C ARG A 38 3.47 -0.93 -5.33
N TYR A 39 3.29 -1.69 -4.24
CA TYR A 39 3.70 -1.26 -2.90
C TYR A 39 5.22 -1.07 -2.80
N GLU A 40 6.02 -2.00 -3.35
CA GLU A 40 7.48 -1.88 -3.39
C GLU A 40 7.93 -0.64 -4.20
N ALA A 41 7.27 -0.36 -5.33
CA ALA A 41 7.54 0.84 -6.12
C ALA A 41 7.19 2.13 -5.37
N SER A 42 6.06 2.16 -4.64
CA SER A 42 5.71 3.30 -3.79
C SER A 42 6.72 3.53 -2.67
N LEU A 43 7.15 2.44 -2.01
CA LEU A 43 8.17 2.52 -0.95
C LEU A 43 9.48 3.12 -1.46
N ALA A 44 9.93 2.70 -2.65
CA ALA A 44 11.16 3.19 -3.27
C ALA A 44 11.12 4.69 -3.61
N LEU A 45 9.93 5.28 -3.77
CA LEU A 45 9.76 6.71 -4.03
C LEU A 45 9.82 7.57 -2.76
N ILE A 46 9.59 6.97 -1.58
CA ILE A 46 9.67 7.68 -0.30
C ILE A 46 11.13 8.11 -0.07
N GLY A 47 11.34 9.41 0.17
CA GLY A 47 12.67 9.97 0.38
C GLY A 47 13.44 10.40 -0.88
N THR A 48 12.92 10.14 -2.08
CA THR A 48 13.55 10.54 -3.35
C THR A 48 13.42 12.04 -3.68
N GLY A 49 12.59 12.77 -2.94
CA GLY A 49 12.31 14.20 -3.17
C GLY A 49 11.32 14.51 -4.29
N SER A 50 10.87 13.51 -5.06
CA SER A 50 9.86 13.70 -6.09
C SER A 50 8.44 13.59 -5.54
N LYS A 51 7.94 14.69 -4.97
CA LYS A 51 6.58 14.76 -4.38
C LYS A 51 5.49 14.32 -5.35
N GLN A 52 5.54 14.78 -6.61
CA GLN A 52 4.51 14.46 -7.61
C GLN A 52 4.49 12.96 -7.96
N ASN A 53 5.66 12.34 -8.12
CA ASN A 53 5.75 10.91 -8.41
C ASN A 53 5.30 10.07 -7.21
N LEU A 54 5.70 10.48 -6.00
CA LEU A 54 5.27 9.83 -4.76
C LEU A 54 3.75 9.92 -4.60
N GLU A 55 3.16 11.10 -4.77
CA GLU A 55 1.71 11.30 -4.68
C GLU A 55 0.96 10.43 -5.70
N ALA A 56 1.40 10.41 -6.95
CA ALA A 56 0.81 9.58 -8.00
C ALA A 56 0.91 8.07 -7.66
N SER A 57 2.05 7.63 -7.13
CA SER A 57 2.26 6.25 -6.72
C SER A 57 1.36 5.86 -5.55
N LEU A 58 1.27 6.68 -4.50
CA LEU A 58 0.41 6.44 -3.34
C LEU A 58 -1.08 6.41 -3.74
N LYS A 59 -1.51 7.30 -4.64
CA LYS A 59 -2.88 7.25 -5.20
C LYS A 59 -3.13 5.94 -5.95
N GLY A 60 -2.11 5.37 -6.58
CA GLY A 60 -2.19 4.08 -7.27
C GLY A 60 -2.39 2.88 -6.33
N LEU A 61 -2.11 3.03 -5.03
CA LEU A 61 -2.39 2.00 -4.02
C LEU A 61 -3.84 2.04 -3.54
N LEU A 62 -4.54 3.16 -3.74
CA LEU A 62 -5.95 3.29 -3.37
C LEU A 62 -6.81 2.32 -4.19
N ASN A 63 -7.80 1.71 -3.53
CA ASN A 63 -8.71 0.71 -4.09
C ASN A 63 -8.10 -0.65 -4.41
N CYS A 64 -6.82 -0.91 -4.10
CA CYS A 64 -6.27 -2.28 -4.26
C CYS A 64 -7.02 -3.27 -3.37
N THR A 65 -7.44 -2.85 -2.17
CA THR A 65 -8.22 -3.71 -1.24
C THR A 65 -9.57 -4.06 -1.86
N ARG A 66 -10.28 -3.06 -2.41
CA ARG A 66 -11.55 -3.27 -3.08
C ARG A 66 -11.39 -4.16 -4.32
N GLY A 67 -10.38 -3.90 -5.14
CA GLY A 67 -10.08 -4.70 -6.31
C GLY A 67 -9.83 -6.17 -5.97
N TYR A 68 -9.12 -6.45 -4.87
CA TYR A 68 -8.95 -7.83 -4.41
C TYR A 68 -10.28 -8.47 -3.99
N LEU A 69 -11.07 -7.76 -3.18
CA LEU A 69 -12.36 -8.26 -2.67
C LEU A 69 -13.37 -8.57 -3.79
N GLU A 70 -13.26 -7.91 -4.93
CA GLU A 70 -14.08 -8.22 -6.12
C GLU A 70 -13.67 -9.56 -6.79
N THR A 71 -12.48 -10.08 -6.48
CA THR A 71 -11.94 -11.33 -7.06
C THR A 71 -12.02 -12.54 -6.13
N THR A 72 -12.38 -12.35 -4.86
CA THR A 72 -12.40 -13.42 -3.85
C THR A 72 -13.71 -13.47 -3.08
N SER A 73 -14.05 -14.66 -2.61
CA SER A 73 -15.09 -14.88 -1.59
C SER A 73 -14.52 -15.05 -0.17
N HIS A 74 -13.20 -14.89 0.00
CA HIS A 74 -12.49 -15.07 1.27
C HIS A 74 -12.02 -13.71 1.78
N HIS A 75 -12.86 -13.09 2.62
CA HIS A 75 -12.69 -11.71 3.09
C HIS A 75 -11.83 -11.62 4.35
N ASP A 76 -11.68 -12.72 5.09
CA ASP A 76 -10.92 -12.80 6.33
C ASP A 76 -9.49 -13.26 6.02
N GLN A 77 -8.67 -12.33 5.54
CA GLN A 77 -7.26 -12.58 5.24
C GLN A 77 -6.42 -11.44 5.83
N GLU A 78 -5.35 -11.79 6.56
CA GLU A 78 -4.55 -10.83 7.33
C GLU A 78 -3.99 -9.70 6.45
N PHE A 79 -3.51 -10.02 5.24
CA PHE A 79 -2.95 -9.00 4.34
C PHE A 79 -4.00 -7.95 3.90
N LEU A 80 -5.30 -8.27 3.91
CA LEU A 80 -6.35 -7.31 3.58
C LEU A 80 -6.52 -6.24 4.65
N ALA A 81 -6.30 -6.58 5.93
CA ALA A 81 -6.32 -5.60 7.01
C ALA A 81 -5.20 -4.57 6.83
N GLU A 82 -3.99 -5.04 6.48
CA GLU A 82 -2.83 -4.19 6.24
C GLU A 82 -3.01 -3.29 5.01
N MET A 83 -3.58 -3.82 3.92
CA MET A 83 -3.94 -3.03 2.73
C MET A 83 -4.99 -1.95 3.05
N TYR A 84 -6.03 -2.30 3.81
CA TYR A 84 -7.07 -1.35 4.21
C TYR A 84 -6.49 -0.21 5.05
N GLU A 85 -5.65 -0.54 6.02
CA GLU A 85 -4.99 0.46 6.88
C GLU A 85 -4.05 1.35 6.08
N THR A 86 -3.33 0.79 5.09
CA THR A 86 -2.51 1.57 4.15
C THR A 86 -3.36 2.59 3.40
N GLU A 87 -4.49 2.17 2.82
CA GLU A 87 -5.38 3.09 2.11
C GLU A 87 -5.93 4.19 3.03
N ARG A 88 -6.23 3.86 4.29
CA ARG A 88 -6.70 4.82 5.30
C ARG A 88 -5.65 5.90 5.56
N LEU A 89 -4.41 5.50 5.81
CA LEU A 89 -3.32 6.44 6.09
C LEU A 89 -2.96 7.30 4.87
N ILE A 90 -2.97 6.72 3.66
CA ILE A 90 -2.75 7.48 2.43
C ILE A 90 -3.84 8.54 2.23
N LYS A 91 -5.12 8.20 2.45
CA LYS A 91 -6.23 9.16 2.37
C LYS A 91 -6.06 10.31 3.36
N GLN A 92 -5.60 10.04 4.57
CA GLN A 92 -5.30 11.06 5.58
C GLN A 92 -4.13 11.95 5.14
N LEU A 93 -3.02 11.35 4.73
CA LEU A 93 -1.84 12.07 4.24
C LEU A 93 -2.17 13.05 3.09
N LEU A 94 -2.97 12.59 2.13
CA LEU A 94 -3.39 13.38 0.97
C LEU A 94 -4.36 14.50 1.34
N LYS A 95 -5.27 14.24 2.29
CA LYS A 95 -6.24 15.24 2.75
C LYS A 95 -5.56 16.38 3.51
N ASP A 96 -4.53 16.06 4.27
CA ASP A 96 -3.81 17.03 5.10
C ASP A 96 -2.70 17.78 4.32
N GLU A 97 -2.54 17.50 3.02
CA GLU A 97 -1.53 18.09 2.13
C GLU A 97 -0.07 17.92 2.62
N LEU A 98 0.20 16.86 3.40
CA LEU A 98 1.47 16.64 4.12
C LEU A 98 2.56 15.92 3.31
N LEU A 99 2.44 15.92 1.98
CA LEU A 99 3.43 15.37 1.04
C LEU A 99 4.49 16.38 0.61
#